data_AF-A0AAV9JBF4-F1
#
_entry.id   AF-A0AAV9JBF4-F1
#
_cell.length_a   1.000
_cell.length_b   1.000
_cell.length_c   1.000
_cell.angle_alpha   90.00
_cell.angle_beta   90.00
_cell.angle_gamma   90.00
#
_symmetry.space_group_name_H-M   'P 1'
#
loop_
_entity.id
_entity.type
_entity.pdbx_description
1 polymer ?
#
loop_
_entity_poly.entity_id
_entity_poly.type
_entity_poly.pdbx_seq_one_letter_code
_entity_poly.pdbx_strand_id
1 'polypeptide(L)'
;MSAWRSPTALLQMANLAALAGTTLLFQSHHRYNLQEHEARMDELEGTLRGHIGLIEEALERIEGQKMDGKGRKTEELYNSRGKDEKKEK
;
A
#
# COMPACT_ATOMS: atom_id res chain seq x y z
N MET A 1 1.78 -21.96 -46.95
CA MET A 1 2.72 -22.00 -45.80
C MET A 1 4.03 -21.31 -46.16
N SER A 2 4.18 -20.01 -45.90
CA SER A 2 5.41 -19.24 -46.24
C SER A 2 5.80 -18.13 -45.27
N ALA A 3 5.01 -17.86 -44.21
CA ALA A 3 5.32 -16.76 -43.28
C ALA A 3 6.60 -17.01 -42.45
N TRP A 4 6.96 -18.27 -42.22
CA TRP A 4 8.12 -18.65 -41.39
C TRP A 4 9.46 -18.61 -42.14
N ARG A 5 9.42 -18.39 -43.47
CA ARG A 5 10.63 -18.29 -44.30
C ARG A 5 11.03 -16.84 -44.59
N SER A 6 10.23 -15.84 -44.20
CA SER A 6 10.63 -14.44 -44.38
C SER A 6 11.39 -13.94 -43.14
N PRO A 7 12.63 -13.44 -43.31
CA PRO A 7 13.41 -12.90 -42.20
C PRO A 7 12.73 -11.69 -41.55
N THR A 8 11.94 -10.94 -42.33
CA THR A 8 11.15 -9.80 -41.84
C THR A 8 10.03 -10.22 -40.88
N ALA A 9 9.32 -11.32 -41.14
CA ALA A 9 8.28 -11.80 -40.22
C ALA A 9 8.88 -12.29 -38.89
N LEU A 10 10.05 -12.93 -38.93
CA LEU A 10 10.77 -13.36 -37.72
C LEU A 10 11.20 -12.16 -36.88
N LEU A 11 11.73 -11.10 -37.50
CA LEU A 11 12.12 -9.87 -36.80
C LEU A 11 10.91 -9.15 -36.18
N GLN A 12 9.78 -9.11 -36.89
CA GLN A 12 8.54 -8.55 -36.35
C GLN A 12 8.02 -9.35 -35.15
N MET A 13 8.05 -10.68 -35.22
CA MET A 13 7.68 -11.52 -34.07
C MET A 13 8.65 -11.35 -32.90
N ALA A 14 9.95 -11.23 -33.16
CA ALA A 14 10.94 -10.96 -32.12
C ALA A 14 10.69 -9.61 -31.43
N ASN A 15 10.36 -8.57 -32.20
CA ASN A 15 9.99 -7.26 -31.63
C ASN A 15 8.71 -7.34 -30.80
N LEU A 16 7.68 -8.05 -31.26
CA LEU A 16 6.45 -8.25 -30.50
C LEU A 16 6.72 -9.03 -29.20
N ALA A 17 7.55 -10.07 -29.26
CA ALA A 17 7.94 -10.84 -28.08
C ALA A 17 8.76 -9.99 -27.10
N ALA A 18 9.66 -9.14 -27.60
CA ALA A 18 10.43 -8.20 -26.78
C ALA A 18 9.50 -7.20 -26.08
N LEU A 19 8.57 -6.58 -26.82
CA LEU A 19 7.59 -5.64 -26.25
C LEU A 19 6.68 -6.31 -25.21
N ALA A 20 6.22 -7.53 -25.48
CA ALA A 20 5.42 -8.28 -24.53
C ALA A 20 6.23 -8.60 -23.26
N GLY A 21 7.48 -9.07 -23.43
CA GLY A 21 8.39 -9.35 -22.32
C GLY A 21 8.67 -8.13 -21.44
N THR A 22 9.00 -6.99 -22.06
CA THR A 22 9.24 -5.74 -21.31
C THR A 22 7.98 -5.26 -20.60
N THR A 23 6.80 -5.42 -21.22
CA THR A 23 5.53 -5.03 -20.61
C THR A 23 5.24 -5.86 -19.37
N LEU A 24 5.44 -7.18 -19.42
CA LEU A 24 5.24 -8.07 -18.27
C LEU A 24 6.23 -7.78 -17.14
N LEU A 25 7.49 -7.52 -17.48
CA LEU A 25 8.50 -7.11 -16.50
C LEU A 25 8.12 -5.80 -15.84
N PHE A 26 7.73 -4.78 -16.63
CA PHE A 26 7.31 -3.49 -16.08
C PHE A 26 6.06 -3.62 -15.20
N GLN A 27 5.10 -4.45 -15.62
CA GLN A 27 3.90 -4.74 -14.82
C GLN A 27 4.27 -5.37 -13.47
N SER A 28 5.19 -6.34 -13.45
CA SER A 28 5.64 -6.96 -12.19
C SER A 28 6.31 -5.94 -11.26
N HIS A 29 7.18 -5.10 -11.80
CA HIS A 29 7.89 -4.08 -11.01
C HIS A 29 6.95 -3.00 -10.49
N HIS A 30 5.95 -2.61 -11.30
CA HIS A 30 4.95 -1.65 -10.89
C HIS A 30 4.08 -2.18 -9.75
N ARG A 31 3.66 -3.45 -9.83
CA ARG A 31 2.91 -4.10 -8.75
C ARG A 31 3.72 -4.21 -7.47
N TYR A 32 4.99 -4.58 -7.57
CA TYR A 32 5.89 -4.63 -6.41
C TYR A 32 6.06 -3.26 -5.76
N ASN A 33 6.30 -2.21 -6.55
CA ASN A 33 6.42 -0.85 -6.03
C ASN A 33 5.13 -0.40 -5.33
N LEU A 34 3.96 -0.74 -5.85
CA LEU A 34 2.69 -0.43 -5.18
C LEU A 34 2.59 -1.12 -3.82
N GLN A 35 2.94 -2.40 -3.74
CA GLN A 35 2.94 -3.15 -2.47
C GLN A 35 3.92 -2.56 -1.45
N GLU A 36 5.12 -2.20 -1.89
CA GLU A 36 6.14 -1.57 -1.04
C GLU A 36 5.68 -0.18 -0.57
N HIS A 37 5.03 0.59 -1.43
CA HIS A 37 4.47 1.89 -1.05
C HIS A 37 3.33 1.74 -0.04
N GLU A 38 2.44 0.77 -0.24
CA GLU A 38 1.35 0.47 0.69
C GLU A 38 1.93 0.08 2.06
N ALA A 39 2.89 -0.84 2.11
CA ALA A 39 3.55 -1.23 3.35
C ALA A 39 4.22 -0.05 4.08
N ARG A 40 4.91 0.84 3.34
CA ARG A 40 5.51 2.04 3.94
C ARG A 40 4.46 3.03 4.43
N MET A 41 3.36 3.19 3.71
CA MET A 41 2.28 4.06 4.15
C MET A 41 1.60 3.51 5.40
N ASP A 42 1.45 2.19 5.53
CA ASP A 42 0.94 1.54 6.74
C ASP A 42 1.86 1.73 7.94
N GLU A 43 3.18 1.58 7.75
CA GLU A 43 4.17 1.85 8.79
C GLU A 43 4.14 3.32 9.24
N LEU A 44 4.03 4.25 8.29
CA LEU A 44 3.89 5.68 8.56
C LEU A 44 2.57 5.99 9.27
N GLU A 45 1.45 5.40 8.85
CA GLU A 45 0.14 5.56 9.49
C GLU A 45 0.17 5.02 10.92
N GLY A 46 0.78 3.84 11.13
CA GLY A 46 0.98 3.27 12.45
C GLY A 46 1.82 4.16 13.37
N THR A 47 2.90 4.75 12.84
CA THR A 47 3.76 5.68 13.58
C THR A 47 3.03 6.99 13.92
N LEU A 48 2.34 7.59 12.95
CA LEU A 48 1.55 8.81 13.15
C LEU A 48 0.45 8.58 14.18
N ARG A 49 -0.19 7.42 14.14
CA ARG A 49 -1.20 7.02 15.10
C ARG A 49 -0.64 6.86 16.51
N GLY A 50 0.56 6.29 16.66
CA GLY A 50 1.28 6.25 17.93
C GLY A 50 1.59 7.65 18.47
N HIS A 51 2.06 8.56 17.62
CA HIS A 51 2.29 9.95 18.01
C HIS A 51 1.01 10.69 18.41
N ILE A 52 -0.11 10.47 17.72
CA ILE A 52 -1.42 11.04 18.10
C ILE A 52 -1.81 10.58 19.51
N GLY A 53 -1.63 9.29 19.82
CA GLY A 53 -1.91 8.78 21.17
C GLY A 53 -1.06 9.45 22.26
N LEU A 54 0.23 9.69 22.01
CA LEU A 54 1.11 10.41 22.96
C LEU A 54 0.69 11.87 23.14
N ILE A 55 0.24 12.53 22.08
CA ILE A 55 -0.27 13.91 22.13
C ILE A 55 -1.57 13.96 22.93
N GLU A 56 -2.49 13.03 22.69
CA GLU A 56 -3.75 12.94 23.43
C GLU A 56 -3.51 12.70 24.93
N GLU A 57 -2.58 11.81 25.28
CA GLU A 57 -2.18 11.57 26.67
C GLU A 57 -1.53 12.81 27.32
N ALA A 58 -0.70 13.55 26.55
CA ALA A 58 -0.11 14.79 27.02
C ALA A 58 -1.17 15.89 27.25
N LEU A 59 -2.13 16.02 26.34
CA LEU A 59 -3.26 16.95 26.48
C LEU A 59 -4.13 16.60 27.68
N GLU A 60 -4.45 15.32 27.90
CA GLU A 60 -5.21 14.87 29.07
C GLU A 60 -4.51 15.20 30.40
N ARG A 61 -3.18 15.03 30.44
CA ARG A 61 -2.36 15.43 31.59
C ARG A 61 -2.34 16.94 31.84
N ILE A 62 -2.28 17.75 30.78
CA ILE A 62 -2.26 19.22 30.87
C ILE A 62 -3.64 19.77 31.25
N GLU A 63 -4.73 19.21 30.72
CA GLU A 63 -6.10 19.65 31.00
C GLU A 63 -6.66 19.14 32.34
N GLY A 64 -5.95 18.22 33.02
CA GLY A 64 -6.20 17.92 34.43
C GLY A 64 -7.51 17.18 34.75
N GLN A 65 -8.00 16.33 33.83
CA GLN A 65 -9.31 15.64 33.85
C GLN A 65 -10.48 16.49 33.32
N LYS A 66 -10.84 16.30 32.03
CA LYS A 66 -12.21 16.45 31.50
C LYS A 66 -12.40 15.97 30.05
N MET A 67 -11.66 14.96 29.58
CA MET A 67 -12.03 14.24 28.35
C MET A 67 -12.83 12.96 28.68
N ASP A 68 -13.90 13.10 29.46
CA ASP A 68 -14.86 12.01 29.70
C ASP A 68 -15.44 11.52 28.36
N GLY A 69 -14.92 10.39 27.89
CA GLY A 69 -15.46 9.66 26.74
C GLY A 69 -14.94 10.01 25.35
N LYS A 70 -14.05 11.02 25.19
CA LYS A 70 -13.40 11.27 23.89
C LYS A 70 -12.19 10.36 23.64
N GLY A 71 -11.32 10.16 24.63
CA GLY A 71 -10.13 9.30 24.49
C GLY A 71 -10.47 7.88 24.00
N ARG A 72 -11.46 7.21 24.62
CA ARG A 72 -11.89 5.86 24.21
C ARG A 72 -12.54 5.80 22.83
N LYS A 73 -13.33 6.81 22.47
CA LYS A 73 -14.06 6.83 21.19
C LYS A 73 -13.12 7.13 20.03
N THR A 74 -12.13 7.98 20.27
CA THR A 74 -11.04 8.29 19.34
C THR A 74 -10.06 7.11 19.23
N GLU A 75 -9.70 6.47 20.34
CA GLU A 75 -8.90 5.24 20.37
C GLU A 75 -9.59 4.10 19.60
N GLU A 76 -10.91 3.92 19.72
CA GLU A 76 -11.70 2.98 18.90
C GLU A 76 -11.73 3.34 17.42
N LEU A 77 -11.92 4.62 17.08
CA LEU A 77 -11.93 5.12 15.69
C LEU A 77 -10.59 4.91 15.00
N TYR A 78 -9.48 5.06 15.73
CA TYR A 78 -8.17 4.79 15.18
C TYR A 78 -7.84 3.28 15.22
N ASN A 79 -8.31 2.49 16.22
CA ASN A 79 -8.08 1.04 16.33
C ASN A 79 -8.90 0.19 15.36
N SER A 80 -10.01 0.70 14.86
CA SER A 80 -10.95 -0.07 14.03
C SER A 80 -10.37 -0.41 12.65
N ARG A 81 -9.62 0.49 12.01
CA ARG A 81 -9.02 0.22 10.67
C ARG A 81 -8.10 -1.00 10.65
N GLY A 82 -7.21 -1.14 11.62
CA GLY A 82 -6.32 -2.32 11.71
C GLY A 82 -7.01 -3.63 12.14
N LYS A 83 -8.28 -3.58 12.54
CA LYS A 83 -9.09 -4.77 12.89
C LYS A 83 -9.95 -5.26 11.74
N ASP A 84 -10.37 -4.39 10.82
CA ASP A 84 -11.19 -4.78 9.68
C ASP A 84 -10.37 -5.64 8.68
N GLU A 85 -9.07 -5.39 8.54
CA GLU A 85 -8.15 -6.27 7.79
C GLU A 85 -8.00 -7.68 8.37
N LYS A 86 -8.26 -7.86 9.67
CA LYS A 86 -8.19 -9.18 10.32
C LYS A 86 -9.49 -9.97 10.18
N LYS A 87 -10.59 -9.35 9.73
CA LYS A 87 -11.88 -10.03 9.55
C LYS A 87 -12.08 -10.58 8.14
N GLU A 88 -11.31 -10.14 7.16
CA GLU A 88 -11.35 -10.65 5.78
C GLU A 88 -10.31 -11.77 5.49
N LYS A 89 -9.67 -12.34 6.51
CA LYS A 89 -8.85 -13.55 6.39
C LYS A 89 -9.60 -14.81 6.79
#